data_AF-A0ABD1VN43-F1
#
_entry.id   AF-A0ABD1VN43-F1
#
_cell.length_a   1.000
_cell.length_b   1.000
_cell.length_c   1.000
_cell.angle_alpha   90.00
_cell.angle_beta   90.00
_cell.angle_gamma   90.00
#
_symmetry.space_group_name_H-M   'P 1'
#
loop_
_entity.id
_entity.type
_entity.pdbx_description
1 polymer ?
#
loop_
_entity_poly.entity_id
_entity_poly.type
_entity_poly.pdbx_seq_one_letter_code
_entity_poly.pdbx_strand_id
1 'polypeptide(L)'
;MGDSDRCGFCGRVESTAHALFQCPWAKAMWKEAGLWFIIKIYFSCPDFRDVLIWVTQNLMAQALVGFIFCLLWTIWGKHNEAILGDIVVLNRKQAVVLVIISQKWE
;
A
#
# COMPACT_ATOMS: atom_id res chain seq x y z
N MET A 1 14.73 21.11 2.47
CA MET A 1 14.28 19.70 2.49
C MET A 1 13.04 19.68 3.36
N GLY A 2 11.87 19.68 2.72
CA GLY A 2 10.58 19.87 3.39
C GLY A 2 10.08 18.59 4.06
N ASP A 3 9.16 18.73 5.00
CA ASP A 3 8.50 17.63 5.74
C ASP A 3 7.70 16.63 4.86
N SER A 4 7.70 16.78 3.54
CA SER A 4 6.93 15.96 2.59
C SER A 4 7.43 14.52 2.41
N ASP A 5 8.66 14.22 2.84
CA ASP A 5 9.29 12.92 2.59
C ASP A 5 9.18 11.98 3.80
N ARG A 6 8.38 12.34 4.80
CA ARG A 6 8.19 11.57 6.04
C ARG A 6 6.77 11.01 6.13
N CYS A 7 6.69 9.78 6.63
CA CYS A 7 5.45 9.11 6.96
C CYS A 7 4.66 9.89 8.02
N GLY A 8 3.42 10.29 7.72
CA GLY A 8 2.52 10.93 8.67
C GLY A 8 2.15 10.08 9.89
N PHE A 9 2.34 8.75 9.83
CA PHE A 9 2.04 7.84 10.94
C PHE A 9 3.23 7.53 11.85
N CYS A 10 4.46 7.54 11.35
CA CYS A 10 5.62 7.12 12.13
C CYS A 10 6.90 7.96 11.94
N GLY A 11 6.85 9.00 11.10
CA GLY A 11 7.92 9.98 10.92
C GLY A 11 9.18 9.48 10.20
N ARG A 12 9.21 8.22 9.73
CA ARG A 12 10.32 7.66 8.93
C ARG A 12 10.24 8.14 7.48
N VAL A 13 11.36 8.01 6.76
CA VAL A 13 11.42 8.32 5.33
C VAL A 13 10.42 7.48 4.55
N GLU A 14 9.68 8.14 3.68
CA GLU A 14 8.58 7.56 2.94
C GLU A 14 9.05 6.80 1.71
N SER A 15 8.40 5.66 1.45
CA SER A 15 8.56 4.87 0.23
C SER A 15 7.38 3.92 0.09
N THR A 16 7.12 3.40 -1.10
CA THR A 16 6.04 2.43 -1.32
C THR A 16 6.17 1.20 -0.41
N ALA A 17 7.40 0.69 -0.24
CA ALA A 17 7.71 -0.39 0.70
C ALA A 17 7.39 0.01 2.15
N HIS A 18 7.70 1.25 2.52
CA HIS A 18 7.37 1.79 3.83
C HIS A 18 5.85 1.86 4.05
N ALA A 19 5.13 2.58 3.18
CA ALA A 19 3.69 2.78 3.25
C ALA A 19 2.92 1.47 3.38
N LEU A 20 3.31 0.45 2.60
CA LEU A 20 2.54 -0.79 2.48
C LEU A 20 2.96 -1.87 3.48
N PHE A 21 4.24 -1.99 3.85
CA PHE A 21 4.73 -3.16 4.60
C PHE A 21 5.56 -2.84 5.83
N GLN A 22 6.32 -1.74 5.83
CA GLN A 22 7.25 -1.46 6.93
C GLN A 22 6.65 -0.54 8.01
N CYS A 23 5.74 0.35 7.63
CA CYS A 23 5.06 1.28 8.53
C CYS A 23 4.36 0.51 9.67
N PRO A 24 4.52 0.92 10.95
CA PRO A 24 3.86 0.27 12.07
C PRO A 24 2.33 0.23 11.93
N TRP A 25 1.75 1.30 11.38
CA TRP A 25 0.32 1.38 11.10
C TRP A 25 -0.10 0.35 10.04
N ALA A 26 0.60 0.28 8.91
CA ALA A 26 0.33 -0.71 7.87
C ALA A 26 0.46 -2.15 8.40
N LYS A 27 1.49 -2.43 9.21
CA LYS A 27 1.66 -3.73 9.89
C LYS A 27 0.47 -4.09 10.78
N ALA A 28 -0.07 -3.12 11.52
CA ALA A 28 -1.27 -3.33 12.32
C ALA A 28 -2.47 -3.71 11.44
N MET A 29 -2.69 -3.01 10.31
CA MET A 29 -3.77 -3.33 9.37
C MET A 29 -3.67 -4.76 8.80
N TRP A 30 -2.47 -5.19 8.40
CA TRP A 30 -2.25 -6.57 7.97
C TRP A 30 -2.54 -7.60 9.06
N LYS A 31 -2.16 -7.30 10.31
CA LYS A 31 -2.39 -8.17 11.46
C LYS A 31 -3.88 -8.27 11.80
N GLU A 32 -4.57 -7.13 11.84
CA GLU A 32 -6.02 -7.04 12.13
C GLU A 32 -6.86 -7.74 11.08
N ALA A 33 -6.46 -7.66 9.80
CA ALA A 33 -7.10 -8.39 8.71
C ALA A 33 -6.83 -9.90 8.71
N GLY A 34 -6.02 -10.43 9.64
CA GLY A 34 -5.61 -11.83 9.66
C GLY A 34 -4.62 -12.21 8.55
N LEU A 35 -4.00 -11.23 7.91
CA LEU A 35 -3.14 -11.37 6.73
C LEU A 35 -1.65 -11.15 7.05
N TRP A 36 -1.22 -11.44 8.29
CA TRP A 36 0.17 -11.24 8.71
C TRP A 36 1.21 -12.01 7.87
N PHE A 37 0.79 -13.07 7.18
CA PHE A 37 1.65 -13.80 6.26
C PHE A 37 2.18 -12.93 5.11
N ILE A 38 1.45 -11.89 4.69
CA ILE A 38 1.89 -10.92 3.67
C ILE A 38 3.16 -10.20 4.14
N ILE A 39 3.21 -9.80 5.41
CA ILE A 39 4.40 -9.19 6.01
C ILE A 39 5.57 -10.18 6.05
N LYS A 40 5.31 -11.45 6.35
CA LYS A 40 6.35 -12.49 6.34
C LYS A 40 6.93 -12.68 4.94
N ILE A 41 6.09 -12.73 3.90
CA ILE A 41 6.52 -12.87 2.51
C ILE A 41 7.36 -11.67 2.09
N TYR A 42 6.91 -10.45 2.40
CA TYR A 42 7.67 -9.24 2.13
C TYR A 42 9.06 -9.26 2.80
N PHE A 43 9.19 -9.73 4.04
CA PHE A 43 10.52 -9.81 4.67
C PHE A 43 11.41 -10.92 4.10
N SER A 44 10.83 -11.96 3.51
CA SER A 44 11.59 -12.98 2.76
C SER A 44 12.00 -12.49 1.37
N CYS A 45 11.22 -11.60 0.78
CA CYS A 45 11.46 -11.02 -0.54
C CYS A 45 10.98 -9.55 -0.53
N PRO A 46 11.87 -8.58 -0.25
CA PRO A 46 11.52 -7.19 0.01
C PRO A 46 11.19 -6.39 -1.25
N ASP A 47 10.51 -7.03 -2.21
CA ASP A 47 10.03 -6.43 -3.44
C ASP A 47 8.51 -6.55 -3.52
N PHE A 48 7.85 -5.43 -3.79
CA PHE A 48 6.39 -5.37 -3.86
C PHE A 48 5.81 -6.26 -4.97
N ARG A 49 6.46 -6.29 -6.13
CA ARG A 49 6.04 -7.09 -7.28
C ARG A 49 6.10 -8.58 -6.93
N ASP A 50 7.14 -9.01 -6.24
CA ASP A 50 7.30 -10.41 -5.87
C ASP A 50 6.24 -10.86 -4.85
N VAL A 51 5.83 -9.98 -3.93
CA VAL A 51 4.67 -10.25 -3.05
C VAL A 51 3.38 -10.43 -3.86
N LEU A 52 3.11 -9.57 -4.85
CA LEU A 52 1.92 -9.69 -5.70
C LEU A 52 1.92 -10.96 -6.55
N ILE A 53 3.08 -11.32 -7.11
CA ILE A 53 3.26 -12.57 -7.85
C ILE A 53 2.97 -13.75 -6.94
N TRP A 54 3.52 -13.75 -5.72
CA TRP A 54 3.26 -14.82 -4.75
C TRP A 54 1.76 -14.93 -4.45
N VAL A 55 1.08 -13.82 -4.18
CA VAL A 55 -0.36 -13.77 -3.86
C VAL A 55 -1.19 -14.36 -4.99
N THR A 56 -0.90 -13.98 -6.23
CA THR A 56 -1.67 -14.43 -7.40
C THR A 56 -1.38 -15.88 -7.79
N GLN A 57 -0.18 -16.39 -7.52
CA GLN A 57 0.21 -17.76 -7.86
C GLN A 57 -0.15 -18.77 -6.78
N ASN A 58 -0.11 -18.39 -5.50
CA ASN A 58 -0.22 -19.33 -4.38
C ASN A 58 -1.60 -19.33 -3.70
N LEU A 59 -2.42 -18.30 -3.91
CA LEU A 59 -3.76 -18.23 -3.32
C LEU A 59 -4.82 -18.66 -4.34
N MET A 60 -5.45 -19.80 -4.07
CA MET A 60 -6.52 -20.34 -4.92
C MET A 60 -7.85 -19.59 -4.78
N ALA A 61 -8.08 -18.97 -3.61
CA ALA A 61 -9.31 -18.26 -3.33
C ALA A 61 -9.28 -16.84 -3.92
N GLN A 62 -9.95 -16.64 -5.06
CA GLN A 62 -10.03 -15.32 -5.71
C GLN A 62 -10.59 -14.22 -4.80
N ALA A 63 -11.52 -14.56 -3.90
CA ALA A 63 -12.04 -13.63 -2.90
C ALA A 63 -10.95 -13.15 -1.92
N LEU A 64 -10.02 -14.03 -1.53
CA LEU A 64 -8.89 -13.69 -0.67
C LEU A 64 -7.90 -12.79 -1.41
N VAL A 65 -7.62 -13.08 -2.67
CA VAL A 65 -6.78 -12.24 -3.54
C VAL A 65 -7.40 -10.84 -3.66
N GLY A 66 -8.70 -10.75 -3.96
CA GLY A 66 -9.43 -9.48 -4.01
C GLY A 66 -9.37 -8.71 -2.70
N PHE A 67 -9.55 -9.40 -1.56
CA PHE A 67 -9.45 -8.79 -0.24
C PHE A 67 -8.06 -8.20 0.04
N ILE A 68 -6.99 -8.91 -0.34
CA ILE A 68 -5.60 -8.41 -0.22
C ILE A 68 -5.41 -7.13 -1.05
N PHE A 69 -5.91 -7.09 -2.29
CA PHE A 69 -5.82 -5.90 -3.13
C PHE A 69 -6.64 -4.72 -2.57
N CYS A 70 -7.84 -4.97 -2.05
CA CYS A 70 -8.63 -3.94 -1.38
C CYS A 70 -7.91 -3.38 -0.15
N LEU A 71 -7.24 -4.23 0.63
CA LEU A 71 -6.48 -3.80 1.80
C LEU A 71 -5.23 -3.01 1.40
N LEU A 72 -4.49 -3.44 0.38
CA LEU A 72 -3.37 -2.68 -0.20
C LEU A 72 -3.81 -1.27 -0.61
N TRP A 73 -4.91 -1.19 -1.35
CA TRP A 73 -5.48 0.08 -1.80
C TRP A 73 -5.88 0.98 -0.64
N THR A 74 -6.49 0.40 0.39
CA THR A 74 -6.91 1.13 1.61
C THR A 74 -5.70 1.67 2.37
N ILE A 75 -4.68 0.83 2.59
CA ILE A 75 -3.44 1.22 3.26
C ILE A 75 -2.77 2.36 2.49
N TRP A 76 -2.63 2.23 1.17
CA TRP A 76 -2.06 3.26 0.31
C TRP A 76 -2.84 4.58 0.36
N GLY A 77 -4.18 4.52 0.26
CA GLY A 77 -5.04 5.70 0.31
C GLY A 77 -4.90 6.46 1.62
N LYS A 78 -4.96 5.75 2.75
CA LYS A 78 -4.75 6.35 4.08
C LYS A 78 -3.34 6.89 4.28
N HIS A 79 -2.35 6.24 3.68
CA HIS A 79 -0.99 6.74 3.66
C HIS A 79 -0.86 8.09 2.94
N ASN A 80 -1.49 8.23 1.78
CA ASN A 80 -1.46 9.46 1.00
C ASN A 80 -2.26 10.59 1.65
N GLU A 81 -3.41 10.29 2.25
CA GLU A 81 -4.19 11.25 3.05
C GLU A 81 -3.33 11.82 4.19
N ALA A 82 -2.53 10.99 4.87
CA ALA A 82 -1.69 11.43 5.99
C ALA A 82 -0.50 12.32 5.56
N ILE A 83 -0.02 12.21 4.32
CA ILE A 83 1.08 13.02 3.79
C ILE A 83 0.57 14.35 3.21
N LEU A 84 -0.52 14.30 2.44
CA LEU A 84 -1.02 15.45 1.69
C LEU A 84 -1.97 16.34 2.53
N GLY A 85 -2.33 15.90 3.75
CA GLY A 85 -3.47 16.46 4.48
C GLY A 85 -4.77 16.19 3.72
N ASP A 86 -5.91 16.66 4.24
CA ASP A 86 -7.25 16.56 3.61
C ASP A 86 -7.38 17.31 2.26
N ILE A 87 -6.31 17.40 1.46
CA ILE A 87 -6.35 17.82 0.06
C ILE A 87 -6.99 16.69 -0.76
N VAL A 88 -8.31 16.69 -0.62
CA VAL A 88 -9.32 16.30 -1.61
C VAL A 88 -9.20 14.84 -2.04
N VAL A 89 -10.14 14.04 -1.54
CA VAL A 89 -10.75 12.92 -2.27
C VAL A 89 -10.84 13.32 -3.73
N LEU A 90 -9.87 12.88 -4.54
CA LEU A 90 -9.86 13.15 -5.97
C LEU A 90 -11.18 12.63 -6.49
N ASN A 91 -12.03 13.58 -6.85
CA ASN A 91 -13.37 13.39 -7.34
C ASN A 91 -13.34 12.17 -8.25
N ARG A 92 -14.07 11.08 -7.95
CA ARG A 92 -13.87 9.67 -8.38
C ARG A 92 -13.34 9.42 -9.81
N LYS A 93 -13.54 10.37 -10.73
CA LYS A 93 -13.02 10.43 -12.11
C LYS A 93 -11.54 10.84 -12.22
N GLN A 94 -11.02 11.72 -11.37
CA GLN A 94 -9.63 12.19 -11.39
C GLN A 94 -8.64 11.19 -10.76
N ALA A 95 -9.08 10.40 -9.78
CA ALA A 95 -8.27 9.32 -9.19
C ALA A 95 -7.89 8.28 -10.26
N VAL A 96 -8.81 7.95 -11.18
CA VAL A 96 -8.54 7.04 -12.31
C VAL A 96 -7.49 7.65 -13.26
N VAL A 97 -7.56 8.96 -13.52
CA VAL A 97 -6.61 9.65 -14.40
C VAL A 97 -5.20 9.70 -13.78
N LEU A 98 -5.08 9.93 -12.48
CA LEU A 98 -3.78 9.92 -11.80
C LEU A 98 -3.18 8.52 -11.68
N VAL A 99 -4.00 7.48 -11.47
CA VAL A 99 -3.53 6.09 -11.56
C VAL A 99 -2.99 5.79 -12.96
N ILE A 100 -3.72 6.17 -14.01
CA ILE A 100 -3.28 5.98 -15.41
C ILE A 100 -2.01 6.77 -15.75
N ILE A 101 -1.85 7.99 -15.24
CA ILE A 101 -0.66 8.81 -15.47
C ILE A 101 0.54 8.28 -14.65
N SER A 102 0.32 7.81 -13.43
CA SER A 102 1.38 7.23 -12.59
C SER A 102 1.89 5.87 -13.10
N GLN A 103 1.07 5.12 -13.86
CA GLN A 103 1.46 3.89 -14.54
C GLN A 103 2.10 4.12 -15.92
N LYS A 104 2.25 5.38 -16.35
CA LYS A 104 2.78 5.74 -17.68
C LYS A 104 4.26 6.12 -17.71
N TRP A 105 4.97 5.97 -16.59
CA TRP A 105 6.43 6.08 -16.54
C TRP A 105 7.06 4.69 -16.52
N GLU A 106 6.87 3.95 -17.60
CA GLU A 106 7.80 2.95 -18.14
C GLU A 106 8.28 3.46 -19.51
#